data_AF-A0AAN8G2X1-F1
#
_entry.id   AF-A0AAN8G2X1-F1
#
_cell.length_a   1.000
_cell.length_b   1.000
_cell.length_c   1.000
_cell.angle_alpha   90.00
_cell.angle_beta   90.00
_cell.angle_gamma   90.00
#
_symmetry.space_group_name_H-M   'P 1'
#
loop_
_entity.id
_entity.type
_entity.pdbx_description
1 polymer ?
#
loop_
_entity_poly.entity_id
_entity_poly.type
_entity_poly.pdbx_seq_one_letter_code
_entity_poly.pdbx_strand_id
1 'polypeptide(L)'
;MKSDNISRIAKSDHLILELAKREYLKQGHNKEQHNYIRTKLREIAKLLYFLRKNTNNSTACLDFYINPKYFKDIIKAVHEVAKYRQYHAYICNSIFSVKARTHCEEMRPNC
;
A
#
# COMPACT_ATOMS: atom_id res chain seq x y z
N MET A 1 18.94 -2.38 -5.79
CA MET A 1 17.53 -2.47 -5.35
C MET A 1 17.03 -3.89 -5.60
N LYS A 2 16.63 -4.64 -4.56
CA LYS A 2 16.07 -5.99 -4.72
C LYS A 2 14.81 -5.91 -5.59
N SER A 3 14.70 -6.76 -6.61
CA SER A 3 13.60 -6.75 -7.57
C SER A 3 12.35 -7.41 -6.97
N ASP A 4 11.60 -6.66 -6.16
CA ASP A 4 10.34 -7.15 -5.59
C ASP A 4 9.26 -7.24 -6.69
N ASN A 5 8.38 -8.24 -6.62
CA ASN A 5 7.23 -8.39 -7.54
C ASN A 5 6.38 -7.11 -7.62
N ILE A 6 6.25 -6.38 -6.52
CA ILE A 6 5.57 -5.08 -6.44
C ILE A 6 6.24 -4.04 -7.34
N SER A 7 7.58 -4.01 -7.37
CA SER A 7 8.34 -3.08 -8.22
C SER A 7 8.16 -3.39 -9.70
N ARG A 8 7.96 -4.67 -10.05
CA ARG A 8 7.63 -5.08 -11.43
C ARG A 8 6.23 -4.60 -11.82
N ILE A 9 5.25 -4.82 -10.95
CA ILE A 9 3.86 -4.40 -11.16
C ILE A 9 3.77 -2.87 -11.33
N ALA A 10 4.45 -2.12 -10.46
CA ALA A 10 4.47 -0.66 -10.51
C ALA A 10 5.04 -0.10 -11.83
N LYS A 11 5.94 -0.84 -12.47
CA LYS A 11 6.57 -0.46 -13.75
C LYS A 11 5.83 -0.97 -14.97
N SER A 12 4.99 -2.00 -14.83
CA SER A 12 4.28 -2.62 -15.94
C SER A 12 2.89 -2.06 -16.18
N ASP A 13 2.23 -1.55 -15.11
CA ASP A 13 0.85 -1.09 -15.21
C ASP A 13 0.78 0.35 -15.73
N HIS A 14 0.01 0.55 -16.80
CA HIS A 14 -0.12 1.84 -17.48
C HIS A 14 -0.71 2.93 -16.57
N LEU A 15 -1.78 2.65 -15.83
CA LEU A 15 -2.42 3.64 -14.96
C LEU A 15 -1.51 4.04 -13.79
N ILE A 16 -0.73 3.10 -13.26
CA ILE A 16 0.27 3.40 -12.22
C ILE A 16 1.36 4.33 -12.77
N LEU A 17 1.82 4.10 -14.00
CA LEU A 17 2.80 4.98 -14.64
C LEU A 17 2.25 6.37 -14.95
N GLU A 18 0.99 6.48 -15.39
CA GLU A 18 0.35 7.79 -15.60
C GLU A 18 0.19 8.56 -14.30
N LEU A 19 -0.23 7.89 -13.22
CA LEU A 19 -0.28 8.50 -11.91
C LEU A 19 1.10 8.97 -11.46
N ALA A 20 2.15 8.17 -11.68
CA ALA A 20 3.52 8.53 -11.35
C ALA A 20 3.95 9.82 -12.07
N LYS A 21 3.69 9.92 -13.38
CA LYS A 21 3.98 11.12 -14.18
C LYS A 21 3.23 12.33 -13.63
N ARG A 22 1.93 12.20 -13.35
CA ARG A 22 1.09 13.29 -12.83
C ARG A 22 1.58 13.80 -11.48
N GLU A 23 1.90 12.91 -10.54
CA GLU A 23 2.35 13.29 -9.21
C GLU A 23 3.77 13.88 -9.25
N TYR A 24 4.64 13.37 -10.12
CA TYR A 24 5.96 13.94 -10.35
C TYR A 24 5.89 15.34 -10.97
N LEU A 25 5.00 15.59 -11.92
CA LEU A 25 4.80 16.94 -12.48
C LEU A 25 4.33 17.95 -11.42
N LYS A 26 3.50 17.52 -10.45
CA LYS A 26 2.98 18.40 -9.40
C LYS A 26 4.01 18.71 -8.31
N GLN A 27 4.82 17.73 -7.92
CA GLN A 27 5.61 17.81 -6.68
C GLN A 27 7.08 17.39 -6.85
N GLY A 28 7.52 17.07 -8.07
CA GLY A 28 8.85 16.53 -8.38
C GLY A 28 10.00 17.51 -8.14
N HIS A 29 9.72 18.80 -7.97
CA HIS A 29 10.72 19.80 -7.62
C HIS A 29 11.26 19.63 -6.18
N ASN A 30 10.51 19.00 -5.28
CA ASN A 30 10.94 18.75 -3.90
C ASN A 30 11.40 17.30 -3.72
N LYS A 31 12.66 17.10 -3.31
CA LYS A 31 13.27 15.78 -3.08
C LYS A 31 12.59 15.00 -1.95
N GLU A 32 12.03 15.68 -0.95
CA GLU A 32 11.29 15.01 0.15
C GLU A 32 10.01 14.34 -0.37
N GLN A 33 9.38 14.93 -1.39
CA GLN A 33 8.16 14.40 -2.00
C GLN A 33 8.41 13.17 -2.87
N HIS A 34 9.66 12.91 -3.28
CA HIS A 34 9.99 11.71 -4.06
C HIS A 34 9.74 10.43 -3.25
N ASN A 35 10.02 10.46 -1.95
CA ASN A 35 9.72 9.35 -1.04
C ASN A 35 8.21 9.14 -0.88
N TYR A 36 7.45 10.23 -0.79
CA TYR A 36 5.99 10.17 -0.73
C TYR A 36 5.41 9.56 -2.02
N ILE A 37 5.80 10.06 -3.19
CA ILE A 37 5.38 9.55 -4.50
C ILE A 37 5.72 8.06 -4.62
N ARG A 38 6.95 7.68 -4.29
CA ARG A 38 7.39 6.29 -4.35
C ARG A 38 6.56 5.39 -3.42
N THR A 39 6.24 5.85 -2.22
CA THR A 39 5.43 5.09 -1.26
C THR A 39 4.03 4.88 -1.81
N LYS A 40 3.38 5.95 -2.29
CA LYS A 40 2.05 5.93 -2.90
C LYS A 40 1.96 5.00 -4.12
N LEU A 41 2.95 5.06 -5.02
CA LEU A 41 3.00 4.15 -6.17
C LEU A 41 3.15 2.68 -5.75
N ARG A 42 3.94 2.42 -4.70
CA ARG A 42 4.11 1.06 -4.18
C ARG A 42 2.85 0.56 -3.47
N GLU A 43 2.08 1.43 -2.83
CA GLU A 43 0.79 1.07 -2.22
C GLU A 43 -0.22 0.63 -3.28
N ILE A 44 -0.31 1.36 -4.39
CA ILE A 44 -1.20 1.02 -5.50
C ILE A 44 -0.76 -0.28 -6.19
N ALA A 45 0.55 -0.45 -6.40
CA ALA A 45 1.07 -1.71 -6.95
C ALA A 45 0.82 -2.91 -6.02
N LYS A 46 0.86 -2.71 -4.69
CA LYS A 46 0.47 -3.75 -3.71
C LYS A 46 -1.01 -4.07 -3.78
N LEU A 47 -1.87 -3.05 -3.88
CA LEU A 47 -3.30 -3.25 -4.06
C LEU A 47 -3.58 -4.13 -5.29
N LEU A 48 -2.94 -3.81 -6.42
CA LEU A 48 -3.06 -4.60 -7.64
C LEU A 48 -2.53 -6.03 -7.46
N TYR A 49 -1.43 -6.22 -6.74
CA TYR A 49 -0.92 -7.56 -6.41
C TYR A 49 -1.94 -8.41 -5.64
N PHE A 50 -2.56 -7.85 -4.59
CA PHE A 50 -3.58 -8.57 -3.81
C PHE A 50 -4.87 -8.80 -4.61
N LEU A 51 -5.27 -7.86 -5.46
CA LEU A 51 -6.39 -8.05 -6.38
C LEU A 51 -6.15 -9.24 -7.30
N ARG A 52 -4.99 -9.29 -7.96
CA ARG A 52 -4.59 -10.41 -8.83
C ARG A 52 -4.56 -11.75 -8.09
N LYS A 53 -4.12 -11.73 -6.82
CA LYS A 53 -4.12 -12.92 -5.95
C LYS A 53 -5.54 -13.37 -5.59
N ASN A 54 -6.44 -12.44 -5.30
CA ASN A 54 -7.81 -12.75 -4.87
C ASN A 54 -8.70 -13.21 -6.03
N THR A 55 -8.47 -12.71 -7.24
CA THR A 55 -9.24 -13.05 -8.44
C THR A 55 -8.58 -14.13 -9.30
N ASN A 56 -7.41 -14.63 -8.88
CA ASN A 56 -6.56 -15.57 -9.63
C ASN A 56 -6.19 -15.10 -11.04
N ASN A 57 -6.17 -13.79 -11.28
CA ASN A 57 -5.85 -13.20 -12.58
C ASN A 57 -4.52 -12.44 -12.51
N SER A 58 -3.42 -13.10 -12.88
CA SER A 58 -2.05 -12.57 -12.72
C SER A 58 -1.67 -11.45 -13.71
N THR A 59 -2.41 -11.31 -14.82
CA THR A 59 -2.13 -10.34 -15.89
C THR A 59 -3.05 -9.13 -15.88
N ALA A 60 -4.13 -9.15 -15.08
CA ALA A 60 -5.09 -8.05 -15.03
C ALA A 60 -4.44 -6.70 -14.68
N CYS A 61 -4.75 -5.70 -15.49
CA CYS A 61 -4.38 -4.30 -15.24
C CYS A 61 -5.31 -3.66 -14.20
N LEU A 62 -4.88 -2.55 -13.61
CA LEU A 62 -5.68 -1.81 -12.64
C LEU A 62 -7.04 -1.37 -13.21
N ASP A 63 -7.09 -1.03 -14.50
CA ASP A 63 -8.29 -0.55 -15.20
C ASP A 63 -9.46 -1.55 -15.17
N PHE A 64 -9.14 -2.84 -15.26
CA PHE A 64 -10.12 -3.92 -15.18
C PHE A 64 -10.90 -3.94 -13.85
N TYR A 65 -10.23 -3.55 -12.76
CA TYR A 65 -10.80 -3.55 -11.42
C TYR A 65 -11.56 -2.27 -11.08
N ILE A 66 -11.55 -1.25 -11.95
CA ILE A 66 -12.34 -0.02 -11.75
C ILE A 66 -13.84 -0.30 -11.91
N ASN A 67 -14.21 -1.40 -12.59
CA ASN A 67 -15.59 -1.81 -12.73
C ASN A 67 -16.23 -2.10 -11.34
N PRO A 68 -17.40 -1.50 -11.02
CA PRO A 68 -18.09 -1.71 -9.75
C PRO A 68 -18.34 -3.17 -9.36
N LYS A 69 -18.39 -4.08 -10.34
CA LYS A 69 -18.50 -5.52 -10.13
C LYS A 69 -17.43 -6.08 -9.18
N TYR A 70 -16.21 -5.50 -9.21
CA TYR A 70 -15.08 -5.96 -8.40
C TYR A 70 -14.92 -5.17 -7.09
N PHE A 71 -15.87 -4.29 -6.74
CA PHE A 71 -15.76 -3.44 -5.55
C PHE A 71 -15.52 -4.24 -4.27
N LYS A 72 -16.21 -5.38 -4.10
CA LYS A 72 -16.02 -6.26 -2.94
C LYS A 72 -14.59 -6.83 -2.86
N ASP A 73 -13.99 -7.14 -4.00
CA ASP A 73 -12.63 -7.66 -4.08
C ASP A 73 -11.59 -6.56 -3.81
N ILE A 74 -11.88 -5.33 -4.24
CA ILE A 74 -11.09 -4.15 -3.90
C ILE A 74 -11.09 -3.92 -2.39
N ILE A 75 -12.26 -3.93 -1.74
CA ILE A 75 -12.33 -3.76 -0.27
C ILE A 75 -11.49 -4.84 0.44
N LYS A 76 -11.63 -6.11 0.05
CA LYS A 76 -10.80 -7.19 0.61
C LYS A 76 -9.31 -6.95 0.39
N ALA A 77 -8.89 -6.56 -0.82
CA ALA A 77 -7.50 -6.27 -1.12
C ALA A 77 -6.96 -5.07 -0.32
N VAL A 78 -7.78 -4.02 -0.11
CA VAL A 78 -7.44 -2.87 0.75
C VAL A 78 -7.21 -3.31 2.19
N HIS A 79 -8.05 -4.20 2.74
CA HIS A 79 -7.83 -4.74 4.09
C HIS A 79 -6.50 -5.50 4.18
N GLU A 80 -6.12 -6.27 3.17
CA GLU A 80 -4.82 -6.98 3.16
C GLU A 80 -3.63 -6.02 3.08
N VAL A 81 -3.73 -4.95 2.28
CA VAL A 81 -2.71 -3.88 2.24
C VAL A 81 -2.59 -3.18 3.60
N ALA A 82 -3.71 -2.91 4.27
CA ALA A 82 -3.73 -2.26 5.58
C ALA A 82 -3.13 -3.16 6.68
N LYS A 83 -3.51 -4.44 6.74
CA LYS A 83 -2.92 -5.42 7.66
C LYS A 83 -1.41 -5.56 7.44
N TYR A 84 -0.97 -5.58 6.18
CA TYR A 84 0.45 -5.64 5.84
C TYR A 84 1.23 -4.46 6.43
N ARG A 85 0.64 -3.25 6.45
CA ARG A 85 1.25 -2.07 7.10
C ARG A 85 1.38 -2.26 8.61
N GLN A 86 0.40 -2.89 9.25
CA GLN A 86 0.40 -3.15 10.69
C GLN A 86 1.55 -4.08 11.10
N TYR A 87 1.78 -5.20 10.39
CA TYR A 87 2.93 -6.07 10.65
C TYR A 87 4.28 -5.39 10.41
N HIS A 88 4.41 -4.61 9.33
CA HIS A 88 5.64 -3.86 9.06
C HIS A 88 5.88 -2.71 10.05
N ALA A 89 4.82 -2.07 10.57
CA ALA A 89 4.94 -1.05 11.61
C ALA A 89 5.35 -1.66 12.97
N TYR A 90 4.83 -2.85 13.32
CA TYR A 90 5.26 -3.56 14.53
C TYR A 90 6.71 -4.06 14.43
N ILE A 91 7.15 -4.51 13.25
CA ILE A 91 8.55 -4.92 13.03
C ILE A 91 9.49 -3.69 12.98
N CYS A 92 9.04 -2.57 12.41
CA CYS A 92 9.84 -1.33 12.38
C CYS A 92 9.89 -0.60 13.74
N ASN A 93 9.03 -0.97 14.70
CA ASN A 93 9.08 -0.51 16.09
C ASN A 93 9.94 -1.40 17.00
N SER A 94 10.50 -2.52 16.53
CA SER A 94 11.32 -3.40 17.38
C SER A 94 12.79 -2.98 17.51
N ILE A 95 13.22 -1.86 16.91
CA ILE A 95 14.61 -1.34 17.05
C ILE A 95 14.67 0.09 17.64
N PHE A 96 13.56 0.83 17.70
CA PHE A 96 13.51 2.13 18.39
C PHE A 96 12.25 2.26 19.25
N SER A 97 12.18 1.47 20.32
CA SER A 97 11.22 1.69 21.40
C SER A 97 11.89 2.51 22.51
N VAL A 98 11.92 3.83 22.32
CA VAL A 98 11.96 4.76 23.46
C VAL A 98 10.85 5.77 23.25
N LYS A 99 9.92 5.75 24.21
CA LYS A 99 8.81 6.70 24.42
C LYS A 99 7.52 6.47 23.63
N ALA A 100 6.90 5.30 23.85
CA ALA A 100 5.44 5.22 23.91
C ALA A 100 4.98 5.89 25.22
N ARG A 101 4.56 7.15 25.09
CA ARG A 101 4.00 7.99 26.14
C ARG A 101 2.55 7.56 26.37
N THR A 102 2.30 7.03 27.57
CA THR A 102 1.09 7.20 28.41
C THR A 102 -0.17 7.72 27.72
N HIS A 103 -1.14 6.84 27.47
CA HIS A 103 -2.54 6.95 27.91
C HIS A 103 -3.36 5.86 27.23
N CYS A 104 -3.80 4.87 28.01
CA CYS A 104 -5.04 4.12 27.85
C CYS A 104 -5.13 3.21 29.07
N GLU A 105 -5.32 3.85 30.23
CA GLU A 105 -5.82 3.21 31.44
C GLU A 105 -7.32 2.96 31.26
N GLU A 106 -7.81 1.95 31.99
CA GLU A 106 -9.21 1.63 32.24
C GLU A 106 -10.02 0.94 31.12
N MET A 107 -10.03 -0.39 31.16
CA MET A 107 -11.27 -1.16 31.37
C MET A 107 -10.92 -2.66 31.51
N ARG A 108 -10.76 -3.11 32.76
CA ARG A 108 -10.98 -4.52 33.15
C ARG A 108 -12.16 -4.53 34.12
N PRO A 109 -13.25 -5.26 33.86
CA PRO A 109 -14.13 -5.67 34.94
C PRO A 109 -13.46 -6.77 35.78
N ASN A 110 -13.66 -6.65 37.08
CA ASN A 110 -13.20 -7.56 38.13
C ASN A 110 -13.93 -8.91 38.11
N CYS A 111 -13.20 -9.93 38.57
CA CYS A 111 -13.62 -11.28 38.98
C CYS A 111 -14.09 -12.23 37.88
#